data_AF-A0A497HZ68-F1
#
_entry.id   AF-A0A497HZ68-F1
#
_cell.length_a   1.000
_cell.length_b   1.000
_cell.length_c   1.000
_cell.angle_alpha   90.00
_cell.angle_beta   90.00
_cell.angle_gamma   90.00
#
_symmetry.space_group_name_H-M   'P 1'
#
loop_
_entity.id
_entity.type
_entity.pdbx_description
1 polymer ?
#
loop_
_entity_poly.entity_id
_entity_poly.type
_entity_poly.pdbx_seq_one_letter_code
_entity_poly.pdbx_strand_id
1 'polypeptide(L)'
;MHKVGIVVLVIGIILLSYGVKLGQNVDTENIATYICLSCLGLTPSGYETGIEYDGLEKLDHEIELIVFSAEWCKACPKAIDIVREIAESSEFINYRVIKYEEEPEEFESFGIDLNGLPITVVIIDGEITDVLDGAFKLDSRILEAIEKFTEE
;
A
#
# COMPACT_ATOMS: atom_id res chain seq x y z
N MET A 1 -46.82 27.21 -34.14
CA MET A 1 -46.00 26.98 -32.92
C MET A 1 -45.04 25.79 -33.05
N HIS A 2 -45.41 24.67 -33.69
CA HIS A 2 -44.54 23.48 -33.82
C HIS A 2 -43.23 23.72 -34.60
N LYS A 3 -43.26 24.52 -35.68
CA LYS A 3 -42.07 24.82 -36.50
C LYS A 3 -41.01 25.66 -35.78
N VAL A 4 -41.41 26.51 -34.83
CA VAL A 4 -40.48 27.36 -34.06
C VAL A 4 -39.67 26.52 -33.08
N GLY A 5 -40.30 25.53 -32.43
CA GLY A 5 -39.60 24.60 -31.53
C GLY A 5 -38.54 23.76 -32.23
N ILE A 6 -38.85 23.28 -33.45
CA ILE A 6 -37.88 22.48 -34.25
C ILE A 6 -36.68 23.34 -34.65
N VAL A 7 -36.90 24.59 -35.05
CA VAL A 7 -35.80 25.50 -35.45
C VAL A 7 -34.87 25.79 -34.26
N VAL A 8 -35.42 26.06 -33.07
CA VAL A 8 -34.61 26.31 -31.87
C VAL A 8 -33.79 25.08 -31.48
N LEU A 9 -34.38 23.88 -31.58
CA LEU A 9 -33.71 22.63 -31.25
C LEU A 9 -32.53 22.34 -32.21
N VAL A 10 -32.73 22.56 -33.51
CA VAL A 10 -31.67 22.37 -34.52
C VAL A 10 -30.54 23.38 -34.31
N ILE A 11 -30.86 24.65 -34.06
CA ILE A 11 -29.85 25.68 -33.76
C ILE A 11 -29.07 25.32 -32.49
N GLY A 12 -29.75 24.84 -31.45
CA GLY A 12 -29.12 24.39 -30.21
C GLY A 12 -28.11 23.27 -30.44
N ILE A 13 -28.48 22.23 -31.19
CA ILE A 13 -27.57 21.11 -31.52
C ILE A 13 -26.36 21.60 -32.33
N ILE A 14 -26.56 22.49 -33.29
CA ILE A 14 -25.47 23.05 -34.09
C ILE A 14 -24.50 23.83 -33.22
N LEU A 15 -25.00 24.72 -32.35
CA LEU A 15 -24.16 25.51 -31.44
C LEU A 15 -23.39 24.61 -30.46
N LEU A 16 -24.04 23.58 -29.91
CA LEU A 16 -23.41 22.62 -29.01
C LEU A 16 -22.31 21.82 -29.73
N SER A 17 -22.59 21.36 -30.95
CA SER A 17 -21.61 20.64 -31.79
C SER A 17 -20.41 21.51 -32.15
N TYR A 18 -20.65 22.81 -32.41
CA TYR A 18 -19.59 23.77 -32.68
C TYR A 18 -18.75 24.06 -31.43
N GLY A 19 -19.38 24.14 -30.26
CA GLY A 19 -18.71 24.30 -28.96
C GLY A 19 -17.81 23.11 -28.60
N VAL A 20 -18.27 21.87 -28.82
CA VAL A 20 -17.45 20.66 -28.64
C VAL A 20 -16.23 20.67 -29.58
N LYS A 21 -16.41 21.13 -30.82
CA LYS A 21 -15.32 21.21 -31.81
C LYS A 21 -14.28 22.30 -31.50
N LEU A 22 -14.68 23.32 -30.73
CA LEU A 22 -13.79 24.39 -30.23
C LEU A 22 -12.94 23.96 -29.02
N GLY A 23 -13.07 22.72 -28.53
CA GLY A 23 -12.07 22.11 -27.65
C GLY A 23 -12.04 22.61 -26.20
N GLN A 24 -13.09 23.29 -25.71
CA GLN A 24 -13.14 23.81 -24.34
C GLN A 24 -13.25 22.74 -23.21
N ASN A 25 -13.14 21.45 -23.54
CA ASN A 25 -13.18 20.35 -22.58
C ASN A 25 -11.79 19.73 -22.31
N VAL A 26 -10.72 20.26 -22.90
CA VAL A 26 -9.38 19.68 -22.76
C VAL A 26 -8.53 20.64 -21.95
N ASP A 27 -8.61 20.54 -20.62
CA ASP A 27 -7.55 20.91 -19.67
C ASP A 27 -7.98 20.58 -18.23
N THR A 28 -8.59 19.41 -18.01
CA THR A 28 -8.80 18.85 -16.65
C THR A 28 -7.95 17.58 -16.41
N GLU A 29 -6.99 17.29 -17.28
CA GLU A 29 -6.12 16.11 -17.12
C GLU A 29 -4.92 16.39 -16.21
N ASN A 30 -4.64 17.66 -15.87
CA ASN A 30 -3.46 18.06 -15.09
C ASN A 30 -3.77 18.94 -13.86
N ILE A 31 -5.02 19.00 -13.37
CA ILE A 31 -5.30 19.75 -12.12
C ILE A 31 -4.52 19.15 -10.95
N ALA A 32 -4.38 17.81 -10.92
CA ALA A 32 -3.57 17.13 -9.91
C ALA A 32 -2.07 17.45 -9.99
N THR A 33 -1.57 17.95 -11.13
CA THR A 33 -0.16 18.26 -11.36
C THR A 33 0.25 19.58 -10.71
N TYR A 34 -0.71 20.47 -10.42
CA TYR A 34 -0.46 21.79 -9.83
C TYR A 34 -0.85 21.88 -8.35
N ILE A 35 -1.35 20.79 -7.77
CA ILE A 35 -1.73 20.75 -6.35
C ILE A 35 -0.61 20.09 -5.57
N CYS A 36 0.06 20.86 -4.72
CA CYS A 36 0.90 20.31 -3.67
C CYS A 36 -0.03 19.62 -2.64
N LEU A 37 -0.09 18.29 -2.66
CA LEU A 37 -0.83 17.48 -1.68
C LEU A 37 -0.52 17.89 -0.23
N SER A 38 0.69 18.38 0.02
CA SER A 38 1.16 18.90 1.31
C SER A 38 0.38 20.13 1.80
N CYS A 39 0.01 21.06 0.91
CA CYS A 39 -0.70 22.29 1.29
C CYS A 39 -2.18 22.05 1.59
N LEU A 40 -2.75 20.99 1.01
CA LEU A 40 -4.12 20.57 1.28
C LEU A 40 -4.21 19.56 2.43
N GLY A 41 -3.09 19.20 3.06
CA GLY A 41 -3.07 18.14 4.07
C GLY A 41 -3.47 16.77 3.53
N LEU A 42 -3.39 16.58 2.21
CA LEU A 42 -3.67 15.33 1.51
C LEU A 42 -2.39 14.48 1.33
N THR A 43 -1.28 14.88 1.95
CA THR A 43 -0.18 13.94 2.19
C THR A 43 -0.73 12.74 2.95
N PRO A 44 -0.39 11.49 2.56
CA PRO A 44 -0.70 10.33 3.37
C PRO A 44 0.16 10.40 4.65
N SER A 45 -0.25 11.24 5.60
CA SER A 45 0.31 11.29 6.95
C SER A 45 -0.46 10.28 7.78
N GLY A 46 0.12 9.09 7.94
CA GLY A 46 -0.53 8.01 8.68
C GLY A 46 -1.72 7.45 7.91
N TYR A 47 -1.47 6.45 7.07
CA TYR A 47 -2.49 5.44 6.85
C TYR A 47 -2.67 4.76 8.22
N GLU A 48 -3.66 5.24 8.98
CA GLU A 48 -4.28 4.47 10.06
C GLU A 48 -4.87 3.26 9.35
N THR A 49 -4.12 2.16 9.40
CA THR A 49 -4.56 0.81 9.05
C THR A 49 -5.69 0.46 9.99
N GLY A 50 -6.89 0.98 9.73
CA GLY A 50 -8.14 0.39 10.20
C GLY A 50 -8.42 -0.92 9.46
N ILE A 51 -7.38 -1.70 9.15
CA ILE A 51 -7.53 -3.04 8.62
C ILE A 51 -7.86 -3.90 9.82
N GLU A 52 -9.11 -4.31 9.88
CA GLU A 52 -9.55 -5.34 10.81
C GLU A 52 -8.93 -6.65 10.33
N TYR A 53 -7.95 -7.15 11.08
CA TYR A 53 -7.27 -8.42 10.83
C TYR A 53 -8.17 -9.61 11.24
N ASP A 54 -9.40 -9.62 10.69
CA ASP A 54 -10.36 -10.68 10.94
C ASP A 54 -9.86 -12.01 10.34
N GLY A 55 -10.01 -13.10 11.09
CA GLY A 55 -9.59 -14.44 10.68
C GLY A 55 -8.21 -14.92 11.17
N LEU A 56 -7.35 -14.05 11.72
CA LEU A 56 -6.06 -14.45 12.29
C LEU A 56 -6.18 -15.19 13.65
N GLU A 57 -7.36 -15.18 14.27
CA GLU A 57 -7.64 -15.92 15.52
C GLU A 57 -7.74 -17.44 15.31
N LYS A 58 -7.85 -17.91 14.06
CA LYS A 58 -8.01 -19.34 13.71
C LYS A 58 -6.76 -19.93 13.04
N LEU A 59 -5.61 -19.30 13.23
CA LEU A 59 -4.36 -19.84 12.71
C LEU A 59 -3.99 -21.10 13.50
N ASP A 60 -3.68 -22.17 12.78
CA ASP A 60 -3.15 -23.43 13.34
C ASP A 60 -1.62 -23.53 13.18
N HIS A 61 -0.97 -22.45 12.73
CA HIS A 61 0.44 -22.38 12.37
C HIS A 61 1.17 -21.28 13.17
N GLU A 62 2.43 -21.53 13.50
CA GLU A 62 3.28 -20.51 14.15
C GLU A 62 3.90 -19.61 13.08
N ILE A 63 3.65 -18.30 13.20
CA ILE A 63 4.11 -17.31 12.22
C ILE A 63 5.13 -16.38 12.89
N GLU A 64 6.30 -16.25 12.28
CA GLU A 64 7.33 -15.29 12.69
C GLU A 64 7.55 -14.26 11.59
N LEU A 65 7.43 -12.99 11.95
CA LEU A 65 7.70 -11.84 11.08
C LEU A 65 9.02 -11.17 11.49
N ILE A 66 10.02 -11.21 10.62
CA ILE A 66 11.33 -10.60 10.88
C ILE A 66 11.48 -9.34 10.04
N VAL A 67 11.55 -8.17 10.67
CA VAL A 67 11.79 -6.91 9.97
C VAL A 67 13.28 -6.54 10.06
N PHE A 68 13.94 -6.55 8.91
CA PHE A 68 15.29 -6.02 8.73
C PHE A 68 15.21 -4.49 8.55
N SER A 69 15.95 -3.76 9.38
CA SER A 69 15.89 -2.32 9.51
C SER A 69 17.27 -1.67 9.65
N ALA A 70 17.35 -0.35 9.47
CA ALA A 70 18.55 0.43 9.73
C ALA A 70 18.17 1.84 10.22
N GLU A 71 19.04 2.50 10.98
CA GLU A 71 18.76 3.82 11.56
C GLU A 71 18.51 4.91 10.50
N TRP A 72 19.18 4.81 9.37
CA TRP A 72 19.07 5.76 8.26
C TRP A 72 17.83 5.51 7.36
N CYS A 73 17.11 4.41 7.58
CA CYS A 73 15.98 3.98 6.77
C CYS A 73 14.68 4.69 7.20
N LYS A 74 14.23 5.66 6.40
CA LYS A 74 13.01 6.44 6.70
C LYS A 74 11.71 5.64 6.68
N ALA A 75 11.62 4.59 5.86
CA ALA A 75 10.40 3.80 5.72
C ALA A 75 10.30 2.68 6.77
N CYS A 76 11.42 2.34 7.43
CA CYS A 76 11.48 1.22 8.35
C CYS A 76 10.58 1.35 9.59
N PRO A 77 10.44 2.53 10.24
CA PRO A 77 9.51 2.68 11.35
C PRO A 77 8.08 2.27 10.99
N LYS A 78 7.63 2.57 9.76
CA LYS A 78 6.29 2.19 9.30
C LYS A 78 6.15 0.67 9.12
N ALA A 79 7.17 -0.02 8.60
CA ALA A 79 7.13 -1.48 8.49
C ALA A 79 7.07 -2.16 9.87
N ILE A 80 7.84 -1.64 10.84
CA ILE A 80 7.82 -2.14 12.22
C ILE A 80 6.44 -1.94 12.85
N ASP A 81 5.82 -0.76 12.67
CA ASP A 81 4.47 -0.50 13.18
C ASP A 81 3.43 -1.46 12.60
N ILE A 82 3.47 -1.69 11.28
CA ILE A 82 2.56 -2.63 10.59
C ILE A 82 2.72 -4.04 11.16
N VAL A 83 3.95 -4.55 11.24
CA VAL A 83 4.21 -5.92 11.72
C VAL A 83 3.81 -6.07 13.19
N ARG A 84 4.04 -5.04 14.02
CA ARG A 84 3.58 -5.01 15.41
C ARG A 84 2.05 -5.06 15.50
N GLU A 85 1.34 -4.26 14.71
CA GLU A 85 -0.13 -4.26 14.68
C GLU A 85 -0.69 -5.64 14.27
N ILE A 86 -0.07 -6.33 13.31
CA ILE A 86 -0.45 -7.69 12.91
C ILE A 86 -0.18 -8.67 14.05
N ALA A 87 0.99 -8.63 14.68
CA ALA A 87 1.32 -9.53 15.79
C ALA A 87 0.41 -9.31 17.01
N GLU A 88 0.01 -8.07 17.29
CA GLU A 88 -0.95 -7.76 18.37
C GLU A 88 -2.36 -8.33 18.10
N SER A 89 -2.68 -8.69 16.84
CA SER A 89 -3.98 -9.23 16.46
C SER A 89 -4.13 -10.75 16.59
N SER A 90 -3.04 -11.50 16.82
CA SER A 90 -3.09 -12.96 16.99
C SER A 90 -1.95 -13.48 17.86
N GLU A 91 -2.26 -14.40 18.77
CA GLU A 91 -1.26 -15.05 19.63
C GLU A 91 -0.29 -15.98 18.89
N PHE A 92 -0.65 -16.37 17.66
CA PHE A 92 0.15 -17.23 16.79
C PHE A 92 1.20 -16.47 15.98
N ILE A 93 1.14 -15.13 15.99
CA ILE A 93 2.03 -14.28 15.21
C ILE A 93 3.00 -13.56 16.15
N ASN A 94 4.28 -13.88 16.00
CA ASN A 94 5.36 -13.19 16.69
C ASN A 94 6.15 -12.33 15.72
N TYR A 95 6.81 -11.30 16.23
CA TYR A 95 7.69 -10.48 15.42
C TYR A 95 9.00 -10.15 16.13
N ARG A 96 10.04 -9.93 15.32
CA ARG A 96 11.34 -9.40 15.75
C ARG A 96 11.85 -8.36 14.77
N VAL A 97 12.67 -7.45 15.27
CA VAL A 97 13.33 -6.42 14.45
C VAL A 97 14.82 -6.62 14.56
N ILE A 98 15.47 -6.79 13.40
CA ILE A 98 16.92 -6.90 13.30
C ILE A 98 17.45 -5.60 12.70
N LYS A 99 18.32 -4.91 13.42
CA LYS A 99 18.90 -3.65 12.96
C LYS A 99 20.31 -3.88 12.44
N TYR A 100 20.63 -3.32 11.29
CA TYR A 100 21.93 -3.48 10.65
C TYR A 100 23.09 -3.01 11.54
N GLU A 101 22.87 -1.93 12.30
CA GLU A 101 23.87 -1.37 13.21
C GLU A 101 24.15 -2.24 14.44
N GLU A 102 23.21 -3.11 14.82
CA GLU A 102 23.29 -3.95 16.01
C GLU A 102 23.69 -5.39 15.66
N GLU A 103 23.15 -5.95 14.57
CA GLU A 103 23.25 -7.36 14.18
C GLU A 103 23.53 -7.53 12.67
N PRO A 104 24.67 -7.04 12.14
CA PRO A 104 24.98 -7.12 10.70
C PRO A 104 25.16 -8.56 10.18
N GLU A 105 25.58 -9.50 11.03
CA GLU A 105 25.73 -10.91 10.66
C GLU A 105 24.41 -11.59 10.28
N GLU A 106 23.30 -11.17 10.88
CA GLU A 106 21.97 -11.70 10.57
C GLU A 106 21.54 -11.30 9.15
N PHE A 107 21.90 -10.09 8.70
CA PHE A 107 21.66 -9.65 7.33
C PHE A 107 22.40 -10.53 6.32
N GLU A 108 23.66 -10.88 6.61
CA GLU A 108 24.45 -11.76 5.76
C GLU A 108 23.86 -13.18 5.73
N SER A 109 23.45 -13.71 6.88
CA SER A 109 22.86 -15.05 7.00
C SER A 109 21.57 -15.20 6.20
N PHE A 110 20.71 -14.18 6.21
CA PHE A 110 19.46 -14.16 5.44
C PHE A 110 19.63 -13.64 4.00
N GLY A 111 20.82 -13.18 3.62
CA GLY A 111 21.09 -12.66 2.27
C GLY A 111 20.38 -11.33 1.95
N ILE A 112 20.22 -10.47 2.96
CA ILE A 112 19.46 -9.21 2.88
C ILE A 112 20.31 -8.10 2.28
N ASP A 113 19.84 -7.48 1.20
CA ASP A 113 20.45 -6.29 0.61
C ASP A 113 19.92 -5.01 1.30
N LEU A 114 20.83 -4.16 1.76
CA LEU A 114 20.53 -2.87 2.39
C LEU A 114 19.73 -1.93 1.47
N ASN A 115 19.89 -2.05 0.16
CA ASN A 115 19.16 -1.22 -0.81
C ASN A 115 17.65 -1.51 -0.81
N GLY A 116 17.23 -2.68 -0.32
CA GLY A 116 15.83 -3.10 -0.27
C GLY A 116 15.09 -2.76 1.02
N LEU A 117 15.75 -2.09 1.98
CA LEU A 117 15.16 -1.88 3.31
C LEU A 117 13.91 -0.97 3.30
N PRO A 118 12.93 -1.22 4.19
CA PRO A 118 12.84 -2.38 5.10
C PRO A 118 12.57 -3.68 4.34
N ILE A 119 13.08 -4.81 4.83
CA ILE A 119 12.73 -6.14 4.33
C ILE A 119 12.03 -6.91 5.43
N THR A 120 10.88 -7.49 5.14
CA THR A 120 10.12 -8.35 6.07
C THR A 120 10.19 -9.79 5.57
N VAL A 121 10.79 -10.67 6.35
CA VAL A 121 10.77 -12.12 6.08
C VAL A 121 9.59 -12.72 6.82
N VAL A 122 8.77 -13.49 6.09
CA VAL A 122 7.63 -14.23 6.63
C VAL A 122 8.06 -15.68 6.79
N ILE A 123 7.99 -16.19 8.02
CA ILE A 123 8.30 -17.57 8.36
C ILE A 123 7.03 -18.21 8.89
N ILE A 124 6.64 -19.36 8.35
CA ILE A 124 5.50 -20.14 8.83
C ILE A 124 5.98 -21.55 9.12
N ASP A 125 5.74 -22.03 10.34
CA ASP A 125 6.21 -23.33 10.85
C ASP A 125 7.73 -23.59 10.65
N GLY A 126 8.53 -22.52 10.72
CA GLY A 126 9.99 -22.57 10.57
C GLY A 126 10.50 -22.54 9.13
N GLU A 127 9.61 -22.46 8.14
CA GLU A 127 9.97 -22.30 6.72
C GLU A 127 9.79 -20.86 6.26
N ILE A 128 10.77 -20.34 5.51
CA ILE A 128 10.65 -19.01 4.88
C ILE A 128 9.66 -19.11 3.73
N THR A 129 8.49 -18.50 3.87
CA THR A 129 7.42 -18.53 2.86
C THR A 129 7.47 -17.33 1.92
N ASP A 130 7.87 -16.16 2.43
CA ASP A 130 8.00 -14.94 1.63
C ASP A 130 9.08 -13.98 2.15
N VAL A 131 9.60 -13.14 1.26
CA VAL A 131 10.57 -12.07 1.55
C VAL A 131 10.08 -10.79 0.88
N LEU A 132 9.57 -9.87 1.69
CA LEU A 132 8.85 -8.69 1.25
C LEU A 132 9.70 -7.43 1.42
N ASP A 133 10.04 -6.76 0.33
CA ASP A 133 10.73 -5.47 0.32
C ASP A 133 9.77 -4.28 0.45
N GLY A 134 10.19 -3.26 1.19
CA GLY A 134 9.47 -2.00 1.36
C GLY A 134 8.26 -2.06 2.31
N ALA A 135 7.77 -0.88 2.68
CA ALA A 135 6.64 -0.72 3.61
C ALA A 135 5.28 -0.49 2.91
N PHE A 136 5.26 -0.42 1.58
CA PHE A 136 4.02 -0.11 0.84
C PHE A 136 3.11 -1.33 0.80
N LYS A 137 1.88 -1.18 1.33
CA LYS A 137 0.87 -2.26 1.44
C LYS A 137 1.44 -3.55 2.06
N LEU A 138 2.35 -3.39 3.01
CA LEU A 138 3.04 -4.50 3.65
C LEU A 138 2.04 -5.40 4.40
N ASP A 139 1.05 -4.81 5.06
CA ASP A 139 -0.06 -5.48 5.70
C ASP A 139 -0.79 -6.46 4.77
N SER A 140 -1.27 -5.98 3.62
CA SER A 140 -1.98 -6.83 2.66
C SER A 140 -1.10 -7.94 2.09
N ARG A 141 0.19 -7.66 1.87
CA ARG A 141 1.15 -8.65 1.33
C ARG A 141 1.49 -9.74 2.35
N ILE A 142 1.60 -9.40 3.63
CA ILE A 142 1.79 -10.39 4.70
C ILE A 142 0.56 -11.30 4.77
N LEU A 143 -0.65 -10.73 4.77
CA LEU A 143 -1.88 -11.53 4.79
C LEU A 143 -1.98 -12.45 3.58
N GLU A 144 -1.67 -11.95 2.38
CA GLU A 144 -1.63 -12.75 1.15
C GLU A 144 -0.64 -13.93 1.25
N ALA A 145 0.54 -13.71 1.85
CA ALA A 145 1.53 -14.77 2.07
C ALA A 145 1.01 -15.86 3.03
N ILE A 146 0.31 -15.46 4.10
CA ILE A 146 -0.27 -16.37 5.09
C ILE A 146 -1.44 -17.16 4.49
N GLU A 147 -2.34 -16.49 3.78
CA GLU A 147 -3.49 -17.12 3.11
C GLU A 147 -3.00 -18.17 2.10
N LYS A 148 -2.01 -17.81 1.27
CA LYS A 148 -1.45 -18.72 0.27
C LYS A 148 -0.85 -19.98 0.89
N PHE A 149 -0.18 -19.86 2.04
CA PHE A 149 0.37 -21.03 2.74
C PHE A 149 -0.72 -21.93 3.33
N THR A 150 -1.79 -21.33 3.87
CA THR A 150 -2.88 -22.08 4.53
C THR A 150 -3.76 -22.84 3.52
N GLU A 151 -3.75 -22.46 2.24
CA GLU A 151 -4.47 -23.15 1.16
C GLU A 151 -3.73 -24.36 0.56
N GLU A 152 -2.46 -24.58 0.91
CA GLU A 152 -1.60 -25.64 0.36
C GLU A 152 -1.66 -26.96 1.16
#